data_AF-A0A926YJF9-F1
#
_entry.id   AF-A0A926YJF9-F1
#
_cell.length_a   1.000
_cell.length_b   1.000
_cell.length_c   1.000
_cell.angle_alpha   90.00
_cell.angle_beta   90.00
_cell.angle_gamma   90.00
#
_symmetry.space_group_name_H-M   'P 1'
#
loop_
_entity.id
_entity.type
_entity.pdbx_description
1 polymer ?
#
loop_
_entity_poly.entity_id
_entity_poly.type
_entity_poly.pdbx_seq_one_letter_code
_entity_poly.pdbx_strand_id
1 'polypeptide(L)'
;MVLRQGGSGDEFANETIRERAYKLWQANPERSAEVHWNEAIEALKRERLLGWRVRQSWQTAFSTENRTFTLDVLKFVISAFGVLATVFAGVGLYLTYRTGQEQLEAAQQERQLNSERLVTDRFAKAVEQLGSKEPDVRIGAIYSLERIAKDSSKDHWTIMEVLTAFIRNRSPLPKDRKPDSKQQLADITTDVQSALTVIGRREVRHDREGESLNLQRTNLSRANLNGAILINANLNVAHLSRANFRGANLNGANLRGAILRGADLINANLSRADLIDANLIGAILINANLNVAHLSRANLNGAKLINADLIGANLSRANLNGVKLINAKLNGANLNGANLIGADLRDTKRVGTEQIKEANDWDKAYYSPDFRQQLGLPPQKSRP
;
A
#
# COMPACT_ATOMS: atom_id res chain seq x y z
N MET A 1 21.19 -58.79 69.80
CA MET A 1 21.22 -59.87 70.80
C MET A 1 20.29 -60.98 70.32
N VAL A 2 20.90 -62.13 69.97
CA VAL A 2 20.36 -63.50 69.81
C VAL A 2 19.19 -63.78 68.84
N LEU A 3 19.51 -64.70 67.92
CA LEU A 3 18.71 -65.42 66.92
C LEU A 3 17.56 -66.26 67.50
N ARG A 4 16.46 -66.43 66.74
CA ARG A 4 15.79 -67.74 66.57
C ARG A 4 14.91 -67.80 65.31
N GLN A 5 15.30 -68.72 64.43
CA GLN A 5 14.56 -69.63 63.52
C GLN A 5 13.06 -69.35 63.30
N GLY A 6 12.48 -69.40 62.11
CA GLY A 6 12.81 -70.16 60.89
C GLY A 6 11.51 -70.78 60.36
N GLY A 7 11.18 -70.57 59.07
CA GLY A 7 9.98 -71.17 58.47
C GLY A 7 9.50 -70.53 57.16
N SER A 8 10.33 -70.58 56.12
CA SER A 8 10.00 -70.69 54.67
C SER A 8 8.70 -70.10 54.08
N GLY A 9 8.25 -68.92 54.52
CA GLY A 9 7.11 -68.20 53.92
C GLY A 9 7.16 -66.66 53.97
N ASP A 10 8.09 -66.08 54.75
CA ASP A 10 8.09 -64.64 55.08
C ASP A 10 9.16 -63.79 54.38
N GLU A 11 10.11 -64.39 53.66
CA GLU A 11 11.22 -63.62 53.06
C GLU A 11 10.76 -62.77 51.86
N PHE A 12 9.78 -63.25 51.08
CA PHE A 12 9.19 -62.52 49.93
C PHE A 12 8.23 -61.39 50.32
N ALA A 13 7.53 -61.51 51.45
CA ALA A 13 6.62 -60.46 51.93
C ALA A 13 7.39 -59.22 52.43
N ASN A 14 8.58 -59.46 52.98
CA ASN A 14 9.41 -58.44 53.61
C ASN A 14 10.01 -57.44 52.59
N GLU A 15 10.29 -57.91 51.37
CA GLU A 15 10.87 -57.07 50.30
C GLU A 15 9.85 -56.13 49.65
N THR A 16 8.61 -56.61 49.44
CA THR A 16 7.52 -55.78 48.90
C THR A 16 7.08 -54.71 49.91
N ILE A 17 7.07 -55.05 51.20
CA ILE A 17 6.81 -54.09 52.28
C ILE A 17 7.93 -53.05 52.33
N ARG A 18 9.20 -53.46 52.16
CA ARG A 18 10.36 -52.54 52.07
C ARG A 18 10.23 -51.53 50.95
N GLU A 19 9.98 -51.97 49.72
CA GLU A 19 9.85 -51.04 48.58
C GLU A 19 8.72 -50.04 48.77
N ARG A 20 7.57 -50.51 49.29
CA ARG A 20 6.40 -49.65 49.48
C ARG A 20 6.62 -48.67 50.63
N ALA A 21 7.19 -49.13 51.75
CA ALA A 21 7.55 -48.27 52.88
C ALA A 21 8.60 -47.24 52.46
N TYR A 22 9.56 -47.61 51.60
CA TYR A 22 10.56 -46.69 51.06
C TYR A 22 9.95 -45.61 50.16
N LYS A 23 9.00 -45.96 49.28
CA LYS A 23 8.26 -44.97 48.48
C LYS A 23 7.41 -44.02 49.35
N LEU A 24 6.79 -44.54 50.41
CA LEU A 24 6.03 -43.72 51.36
C LEU A 24 6.94 -42.77 52.16
N TRP A 25 8.13 -43.24 52.54
CA TRP A 25 9.15 -42.40 53.17
C TRP A 25 9.70 -41.33 52.22
N GLN A 26 9.97 -41.64 50.95
CA GLN A 26 10.38 -40.63 49.95
C GLN A 26 9.36 -39.50 49.80
N ALA A 27 8.07 -39.82 49.91
CA ALA A 27 7.00 -38.83 49.83
C ALA A 27 6.84 -38.00 51.11
N ASN A 28 7.25 -38.52 52.29
CA ASN A 28 7.11 -37.82 53.55
C ASN A 28 8.16 -38.27 54.60
N PRO A 29 9.41 -37.79 54.50
CA PRO A 29 10.55 -38.37 55.22
C PRO A 29 10.64 -38.00 56.71
N GLU A 30 9.80 -37.08 57.19
CA GLU A 30 9.85 -36.60 58.58
C GLU A 30 9.19 -37.54 59.60
N ARG A 31 8.48 -38.59 59.13
CA ARG A 31 7.86 -39.59 59.99
C ARG A 31 8.79 -40.77 60.24
N SER A 32 8.59 -41.46 61.37
CA SER A 32 9.45 -42.58 61.74
C SER A 32 9.29 -43.75 60.76
N ALA A 33 10.38 -44.50 60.55
CA ALA A 33 10.39 -45.66 59.67
C ALA A 33 9.32 -46.71 60.04
N GLU A 34 8.99 -46.80 61.33
CA GLU A 34 7.97 -47.71 61.87
C GLU A 34 6.54 -47.34 61.41
N VAL A 35 6.24 -46.04 61.26
CA VAL A 35 4.94 -45.58 60.74
C VAL A 35 4.76 -45.99 59.27
N HIS A 36 5.77 -45.75 58.43
CA HIS A 36 5.71 -46.13 57.02
C HIS A 36 5.67 -47.64 56.80
N TRP A 37 6.35 -48.40 57.66
CA TRP A 37 6.34 -49.85 57.65
C TRP A 37 4.94 -50.41 57.93
N ASN A 38 4.27 -49.89 58.95
CA ASN A 38 2.92 -50.31 59.32
C ASN A 38 1.87 -49.90 58.28
N GLU A 39 2.00 -48.71 57.67
CA GLU A 39 1.11 -48.27 56.58
C GLU A 39 1.25 -49.14 55.32
N ALA A 40 2.47 -49.55 54.97
CA ALA A 40 2.73 -50.47 53.86
C ALA A 40 2.08 -51.84 54.09
N ILE A 41 2.13 -52.36 55.32
CA ILE A 41 1.47 -53.61 55.71
C ILE A 41 -0.06 -53.50 55.57
N GLU A 42 -0.68 -52.42 56.04
CA GLU A 42 -2.13 -52.22 55.97
C GLU A 42 -2.64 -51.98 54.53
N ALA A 43 -1.82 -51.37 53.67
CA ALA A 43 -2.14 -51.26 52.24
C ALA A 43 -2.17 -52.64 51.56
N LEU A 44 -1.18 -53.50 51.83
CA LEU A 44 -1.11 -54.83 51.25
C LEU A 44 -2.21 -55.77 51.77
N LYS A 45 -2.62 -55.65 53.04
CA LYS A 45 -3.79 -56.36 53.57
C LYS A 45 -5.08 -55.98 52.84
N ARG A 46 -5.27 -54.69 52.54
CA ARG A 46 -6.44 -54.21 51.78
C ARG A 46 -6.45 -54.73 50.33
N GLU A 47 -5.29 -54.76 49.66
CA GLU A 47 -5.16 -55.31 48.30
C GLU A 47 -5.43 -56.84 48.28
N ARG A 48 -4.95 -57.61 49.28
CA ARG A 48 -5.28 -59.05 49.41
C ARG A 48 -6.77 -59.31 49.68
N LEU A 49 -7.42 -58.46 50.48
CA LEU A 49 -8.87 -58.54 50.73
C LEU A 49 -9.71 -58.22 49.48
N LEU A 50 -9.27 -57.30 48.63
CA LEU A 50 -9.88 -57.01 47.33
C LEU A 50 -9.72 -58.18 46.35
N GLY A 51 -8.53 -58.79 46.26
CA GLY A 51 -8.29 -59.97 45.42
C GLY A 51 -9.10 -61.20 45.86
N TRP A 52 -9.29 -61.39 47.17
CA TRP A 52 -10.14 -62.44 47.73
C TRP A 52 -11.63 -62.22 47.41
N ARG A 53 -12.13 -60.97 47.54
CA ARG A 53 -13.51 -60.62 47.18
C ARG A 53 -13.78 -60.81 45.68
N VAL A 54 -12.84 -60.40 44.82
CA VAL A 54 -12.93 -60.62 43.37
C VAL A 54 -12.95 -62.12 43.07
N ARG A 55 -12.05 -62.94 43.63
CA ARG A 55 -12.08 -64.41 43.44
C ARG A 55 -13.38 -65.08 43.88
N GLN A 56 -13.97 -64.65 45.00
CA GLN A 56 -15.26 -65.15 45.48
C GLN A 56 -16.43 -64.78 44.53
N SER A 57 -16.41 -63.59 43.94
CA SER A 57 -17.36 -63.16 42.90
C SER A 57 -17.18 -63.94 41.60
N TRP A 58 -15.95 -64.32 41.24
CA TRP A 58 -15.67 -65.14 40.05
C TRP A 58 -16.07 -66.61 40.22
N GLN A 59 -16.02 -67.19 41.43
CA GLN A 59 -16.48 -68.57 41.66
C GLN A 59 -18.00 -68.72 41.70
N THR A 60 -18.74 -67.67 42.08
CA THR A 60 -20.22 -67.64 42.03
C THR A 60 -20.77 -67.34 40.62
N ALA A 61 -20.00 -66.69 39.76
CA ALA A 61 -20.39 -66.34 38.39
C ALA A 61 -20.30 -67.50 37.37
N PHE A 62 -19.70 -68.65 37.73
CA PHE A 62 -19.47 -69.80 36.83
C PHE A 62 -20.15 -71.10 37.32
N SER A 63 -21.25 -71.04 38.08
CA SER A 63 -22.10 -72.22 38.31
C SER A 63 -23.09 -72.42 37.14
N THR A 64 -23.37 -73.69 36.83
CA THR A 64 -24.02 -74.17 35.59
C THR A 64 -25.52 -73.86 35.45
N GLU A 65 -26.07 -72.88 36.17
CA GLU A 65 -27.53 -72.71 36.29
C GLU A 65 -28.13 -71.43 35.66
N ASN A 66 -27.40 -70.65 34.85
CA ASN A 66 -28.04 -69.55 34.10
C ASN A 66 -27.32 -69.20 32.77
N ARG A 67 -27.61 -69.97 31.72
CA ARG A 67 -27.09 -69.75 30.35
C ARG A 67 -27.62 -68.49 29.66
N THR A 68 -28.76 -67.96 30.08
CA THR A 68 -29.38 -66.75 29.50
C THR A 68 -28.73 -65.47 30.03
N PHE A 69 -28.42 -65.41 31.33
CA PHE A 69 -27.79 -64.24 31.96
C PHE A 69 -26.33 -64.01 31.52
N THR A 70 -25.58 -65.08 31.26
CA THR A 70 -24.17 -65.01 30.83
C THR A 70 -23.99 -64.50 29.40
N LEU A 71 -24.94 -64.77 28.50
CA LEU A 71 -24.90 -64.26 27.11
C LEU A 71 -25.29 -62.77 27.03
N ASP A 72 -26.22 -62.29 27.86
CA ASP A 72 -26.63 -60.89 27.85
C ASP A 72 -25.59 -59.96 28.47
N VAL A 73 -24.91 -60.40 29.54
CA VAL A 73 -23.78 -59.66 30.12
C VAL A 73 -22.59 -59.62 29.15
N LEU A 74 -22.28 -60.72 28.46
CA LEU A 74 -21.20 -60.75 27.46
C LEU A 74 -21.51 -59.84 26.25
N LYS A 75 -22.76 -59.84 25.76
CA LYS A 75 -23.21 -58.92 24.70
C LYS A 75 -23.17 -57.46 25.15
N PHE A 76 -23.54 -57.16 26.40
CA PHE A 76 -23.46 -55.83 26.98
C PHE A 76 -22.00 -55.35 27.14
N VAL A 77 -21.10 -56.24 27.54
CA VAL A 77 -19.66 -55.92 27.65
C VAL A 77 -19.04 -55.72 26.27
N ILE A 78 -19.32 -56.58 25.29
CA ILE A 78 -18.83 -56.42 23.91
C ILE A 78 -19.40 -55.16 23.26
N SER A 79 -20.68 -54.82 23.49
CA SER A 79 -21.27 -53.58 22.99
C SER A 79 -20.69 -52.35 23.70
N ALA A 80 -20.43 -52.41 25.01
CA ALA A 80 -19.76 -51.35 25.75
C ALA A 80 -18.32 -51.12 25.25
N PHE A 81 -17.56 -52.18 24.95
CA PHE A 81 -16.23 -52.06 24.33
C PHE A 81 -16.30 -51.52 22.89
N GLY A 82 -17.30 -51.89 22.11
CA GLY A 82 -17.54 -51.32 20.77
C GLY A 82 -17.85 -49.83 20.81
N VAL A 83 -18.67 -49.39 21.77
CA VAL A 83 -18.97 -47.96 21.99
C VAL A 83 -17.72 -47.21 22.46
N LEU A 84 -16.96 -47.75 23.41
CA LEU A 84 -15.69 -47.16 23.86
C LEU A 84 -14.69 -47.03 22.71
N ALA A 85 -14.50 -48.07 21.88
CA ALA A 85 -13.61 -48.00 20.73
C ALA A 85 -14.04 -46.91 19.72
N THR A 86 -15.34 -46.73 19.50
CA THR A 86 -15.88 -45.69 18.63
C THR A 86 -15.66 -44.29 19.20
N VAL A 87 -15.83 -44.11 20.52
CA VAL A 87 -15.53 -42.84 21.22
C VAL A 87 -14.03 -42.53 21.15
N PHE A 88 -13.15 -43.50 21.40
CA PHE A 88 -11.70 -43.30 21.28
C PHE A 88 -11.27 -42.95 19.85
N ALA A 89 -11.84 -43.62 18.84
CA ALA A 89 -11.61 -43.28 17.44
C ALA A 89 -12.10 -41.85 17.12
N GLY A 90 -13.27 -41.47 17.63
CA GLY A 90 -13.83 -40.12 17.49
C GLY A 90 -12.96 -39.04 18.15
N VAL A 91 -12.46 -39.30 19.36
CA VAL A 91 -11.52 -38.40 20.07
C VAL A 91 -10.19 -38.30 19.33
N GLY A 92 -9.65 -39.42 18.84
CA GLY A 92 -8.43 -39.45 18.03
C GLY A 92 -8.58 -38.65 16.73
N LEU A 93 -9.70 -38.83 16.01
CA LEU A 93 -10.05 -38.05 14.83
C LEU A 93 -10.23 -36.57 15.15
N TYR A 94 -10.90 -36.23 16.26
CA TYR A 94 -11.09 -34.85 16.70
C TYR A 94 -9.76 -34.16 17.06
N LEU A 95 -8.88 -34.84 17.79
CA LEU A 95 -7.54 -34.33 18.12
C LEU A 95 -6.71 -34.16 16.84
N THR A 96 -6.72 -35.12 15.93
CA THR A 96 -6.00 -35.03 14.65
C THR A 96 -6.56 -33.89 13.78
N TYR A 97 -7.88 -33.71 13.75
CA TYR A 97 -8.53 -32.59 13.09
C TYR A 97 -8.11 -31.25 13.70
N ARG A 98 -8.13 -31.14 15.04
CA ARG A 98 -7.71 -29.94 15.76
C ARG A 98 -6.24 -29.60 15.51
N THR A 99 -5.34 -30.59 15.64
CA THR A 99 -3.91 -30.39 15.35
C THR A 99 -3.67 -30.06 13.87
N GLY A 100 -4.46 -30.63 12.97
CA GLY A 100 -4.42 -30.30 11.54
C GLY A 100 -4.84 -28.84 11.26
N GLN A 101 -5.84 -28.33 11.98
CA GLN A 101 -6.23 -26.92 11.89
C GLN A 101 -5.11 -25.99 12.40
N GLU A 102 -4.52 -26.31 13.57
CA GLU A 102 -3.38 -25.55 14.13
C GLU A 102 -2.17 -25.54 13.18
N GLN A 103 -1.88 -26.67 12.51
CA GLN A 103 -0.81 -26.75 11.51
C GLN A 103 -1.12 -25.95 10.23
N LEU A 104 -2.38 -25.92 9.80
CA LEU A 104 -2.78 -25.12 8.63
C LEU A 104 -2.61 -23.63 8.90
N GLU A 105 -3.01 -23.16 10.08
CA GLU A 105 -2.81 -21.78 10.52
C GLU A 105 -1.32 -21.42 10.62
N ALA A 106 -0.50 -22.28 11.24
CA ALA A 106 0.95 -22.08 11.32
C ALA A 106 1.61 -22.07 9.92
N ALA A 107 1.21 -22.96 9.01
CA ALA A 107 1.73 -23.01 7.65
C ALA A 107 1.31 -21.78 6.83
N GLN A 108 0.09 -21.26 7.03
CA GLN A 108 -0.35 -20.02 6.41
C GLN A 108 0.46 -18.81 6.91
N GLN A 109 0.68 -18.72 8.23
CA GLN A 109 1.52 -17.68 8.83
C GLN A 109 2.96 -17.75 8.32
N GLU A 110 3.55 -18.94 8.24
CA GLU A 110 4.90 -19.13 7.73
C GLU A 110 5.02 -18.74 6.25
N ARG A 111 4.02 -19.11 5.42
CA ARG A 111 3.97 -18.68 4.01
C ARG A 111 3.86 -17.17 3.88
N GLN A 112 3.05 -16.53 4.73
CA GLN A 112 2.93 -15.08 4.75
C GLN A 112 4.26 -14.43 5.13
N LEU A 113 4.88 -14.85 6.22
CA LEU A 113 6.19 -14.35 6.66
C LEU A 113 7.29 -14.56 5.60
N ASN A 114 7.31 -15.72 4.94
CA ASN A 114 8.27 -16.00 3.86
C ASN A 114 8.02 -15.12 2.63
N SER A 115 6.76 -14.87 2.27
CA SER A 115 6.41 -13.95 1.20
C SER A 115 6.84 -12.52 1.53
N GLU A 116 6.63 -12.06 2.77
CA GLU A 116 7.03 -10.73 3.23
C GLU A 116 8.55 -10.57 3.27
N ARG A 117 9.27 -11.58 3.74
CA ARG A 117 10.75 -11.60 3.71
C ARG A 117 11.25 -11.51 2.27
N LEU A 118 10.67 -12.27 1.34
CA LEU A 118 11.06 -12.25 -0.07
C LEU A 118 10.86 -10.87 -0.72
N VAL A 119 9.75 -10.20 -0.42
CA VAL A 119 9.50 -8.82 -0.89
C VAL A 119 10.53 -7.86 -0.30
N THR A 120 10.79 -7.97 1.01
CA THR A 120 11.79 -7.14 1.72
C THR A 120 13.18 -7.30 1.12
N ASP A 121 13.63 -8.53 0.85
CA ASP A 121 14.94 -8.81 0.27
C ASP A 121 15.06 -8.25 -1.15
N ARG A 122 14.02 -8.43 -1.98
CA ARG A 122 13.98 -7.88 -3.35
C ARG A 122 13.98 -6.35 -3.33
N PHE A 123 13.24 -5.74 -2.40
CA PHE A 123 13.20 -4.29 -2.22
C PHE A 123 14.58 -3.76 -1.83
N ALA A 124 15.21 -4.34 -0.81
CA ALA A 124 16.55 -3.95 -0.37
C ALA A 124 17.59 -4.04 -1.49
N LYS A 125 17.57 -5.15 -2.25
CA LYS A 125 18.46 -5.35 -3.41
C LYS A 125 18.25 -4.29 -4.49
N ALA A 126 17.00 -3.97 -4.80
CA ALA A 126 16.69 -2.98 -5.81
C ALA A 126 17.08 -1.56 -5.35
N VAL A 127 16.91 -1.21 -4.08
CA VAL A 127 17.37 0.07 -3.53
C VAL A 127 18.90 0.17 -3.55
N GLU A 128 19.62 -0.89 -3.21
CA GLU A 128 21.08 -0.96 -3.33
C GLU A 128 21.53 -0.70 -4.78
N GLN A 129 20.92 -1.39 -5.74
CA GLN A 129 21.22 -1.24 -7.17
C GLN A 129 20.85 0.15 -7.72
N LEU A 130 19.85 0.81 -7.15
CA LEU A 130 19.48 2.18 -7.50
C LEU A 130 20.62 3.19 -7.19
N GLY A 131 21.48 2.86 -6.23
CA GLY A 131 22.69 3.63 -5.89
C GLY A 131 23.89 3.38 -6.80
N SER A 132 23.79 2.45 -7.76
CA SER A 132 24.90 2.11 -8.67
C SER A 132 25.36 3.30 -9.51
N LYS A 133 26.66 3.31 -9.87
CA LYS A 133 27.20 4.28 -10.84
C LYS A 133 26.79 3.98 -12.29
N GLU A 134 26.45 2.73 -12.57
CA GLU A 134 26.04 2.27 -13.91
C GLU A 134 24.55 2.55 -14.17
N PRO A 135 24.20 3.34 -15.20
CA PRO A 135 22.80 3.64 -15.54
C PRO A 135 21.93 2.41 -15.77
N ASP A 136 22.46 1.38 -16.43
CA ASP A 136 21.70 0.17 -16.76
C ASP A 136 21.30 -0.61 -15.50
N VAL A 137 22.19 -0.65 -14.50
CA VAL A 137 21.89 -1.27 -13.21
C VAL A 137 20.78 -0.51 -12.49
N ARG A 138 20.82 0.84 -12.50
CA ARG A 138 19.77 1.68 -11.91
C ARG A 138 18.42 1.50 -12.60
N ILE A 139 18.42 1.43 -13.93
CA ILE A 139 17.20 1.18 -14.72
C ILE A 139 16.60 -0.19 -14.38
N GLY A 140 17.41 -1.24 -14.28
CA GLY A 140 16.97 -2.56 -13.82
C GLY A 140 16.37 -2.53 -12.42
N ALA A 141 16.96 -1.76 -11.51
CA ALA A 141 16.47 -1.53 -10.16
C ALA A 141 15.10 -0.81 -10.16
N ILE A 142 14.93 0.23 -10.98
CA ILE A 142 13.67 0.99 -11.12
C ILE A 142 12.54 0.07 -11.57
N TYR A 143 12.76 -0.80 -12.56
CA TYR A 143 11.74 -1.74 -13.02
C TYR A 143 11.50 -2.89 -12.02
N SER A 144 12.51 -3.28 -11.25
CA SER A 144 12.33 -4.24 -10.16
C SER A 144 11.45 -3.65 -9.06
N LEU A 145 11.66 -2.38 -8.71
CA LEU A 145 10.79 -1.64 -7.79
C LEU A 145 9.37 -1.50 -8.34
N GLU A 146 9.18 -1.20 -9.62
CA GLU A 146 7.84 -1.18 -10.24
C GLU A 146 7.13 -2.52 -10.06
N ARG A 147 7.83 -3.65 -10.28
CA ARG A 147 7.25 -4.97 -10.12
C ARG A 147 6.85 -5.24 -8.67
N ILE A 148 7.69 -4.88 -7.71
CA ILE A 148 7.35 -5.02 -6.28
C ILE A 148 6.12 -4.17 -5.93
N ALA A 149 6.01 -2.95 -6.45
CA ALA A 149 4.85 -2.08 -6.21
C ALA A 149 3.53 -2.68 -6.74
N LYS A 150 3.60 -3.40 -7.87
CA LYS A 150 2.44 -4.13 -8.43
C LYS A 150 2.09 -5.38 -7.63
N ASP A 151 3.11 -6.10 -7.14
CA ASP A 151 2.93 -7.34 -6.40
C ASP A 151 2.54 -7.09 -4.93
N SER A 152 2.81 -5.90 -4.39
CA SER A 152 2.58 -5.55 -2.98
C SER A 152 2.00 -4.15 -2.82
N SER A 153 0.68 -4.07 -2.62
CA SER A 153 -0.03 -2.80 -2.39
C SER A 153 0.43 -2.06 -1.13
N LYS A 154 0.89 -2.78 -0.10
CA LYS A 154 1.43 -2.18 1.14
C LYS A 154 2.76 -1.44 0.91
N ASP A 155 3.56 -1.88 -0.06
CA ASP A 155 4.88 -1.33 -0.38
C ASP A 155 4.84 -0.33 -1.54
N HIS A 156 3.75 -0.33 -2.31
CA HIS A 156 3.53 0.55 -3.46
C HIS A 156 3.91 2.00 -3.19
N TRP A 157 3.34 2.61 -2.14
CA TRP A 157 3.60 4.03 -1.85
C TRP A 157 5.05 4.30 -1.49
N THR A 158 5.65 3.46 -0.62
CA THR A 158 7.07 3.57 -0.23
C THR A 158 7.97 3.52 -1.46
N ILE A 159 7.64 2.68 -2.45
CA ILE A 159 8.38 2.61 -3.71
C ILE A 159 8.24 3.89 -4.52
N MET A 160 7.03 4.47 -4.61
CA MET A 160 6.83 5.75 -5.28
C MET A 160 7.64 6.87 -4.63
N GLU A 161 7.74 6.88 -3.29
CA GLU A 161 8.58 7.83 -2.55
C GLU A 161 10.06 7.65 -2.86
N VAL A 162 10.56 6.41 -2.87
CA VAL A 162 11.96 6.10 -3.23
C VAL A 162 12.28 6.57 -4.64
N LEU A 163 11.44 6.24 -5.63
CA LEU A 163 11.65 6.65 -7.02
C LEU A 163 11.55 8.18 -7.18
N THR A 164 10.66 8.83 -6.44
CA THR A 164 10.51 10.28 -6.43
C THR A 164 11.73 10.96 -5.79
N ALA A 165 12.26 10.42 -4.69
CA ALA A 165 13.50 10.89 -4.07
C ALA A 165 14.70 10.70 -4.99
N PHE A 166 14.77 9.58 -5.71
CA PHE A 166 15.78 9.33 -6.73
C PHE A 166 15.77 10.42 -7.82
N ILE A 167 14.60 10.75 -8.37
CA ILE A 167 14.46 11.83 -9.36
C ILE A 167 14.95 13.17 -8.80
N ARG A 168 14.55 13.53 -7.57
CA ARG A 168 14.99 14.77 -6.92
C ARG A 168 16.50 14.85 -6.76
N ASN A 169 17.15 13.75 -6.40
CA ASN A 169 18.60 13.70 -6.20
C ASN A 169 19.39 13.71 -7.50
N ARG A 170 18.86 13.08 -8.56
CA ARG A 170 19.56 12.94 -9.85
C ARG A 170 19.31 14.10 -10.80
N SER A 171 18.21 14.82 -10.62
CA SER A 171 17.88 15.99 -11.44
C SER A 171 17.43 17.20 -10.60
N PRO A 172 18.29 17.72 -9.70
CA PRO A 172 17.95 18.88 -8.90
C PRO A 172 17.93 20.17 -9.74
N LEU A 173 17.04 21.10 -9.39
CA LEU A 173 17.10 22.47 -9.87
C LEU A 173 17.93 23.32 -8.89
N PRO A 174 19.06 23.93 -9.34
CA PRO A 174 19.92 24.74 -8.47
C PRO A 174 19.15 25.86 -7.75
N LYS A 175 19.50 26.13 -6.48
CA LYS A 175 18.75 27.05 -5.60
C LYS A 175 18.80 28.50 -6.03
N ASP A 176 19.93 28.91 -6.58
CA ASP A 176 20.30 30.24 -7.05
C ASP A 176 19.86 30.53 -8.49
N ARG A 177 19.34 29.53 -9.21
CA ARG A 177 18.94 29.70 -10.61
C ARG A 177 17.73 30.63 -10.73
N LYS A 178 17.92 31.74 -11.44
CA LYS A 178 16.82 32.61 -11.86
C LYS A 178 15.94 31.93 -12.93
N PRO A 179 14.61 32.11 -12.91
CA PRO A 179 13.69 31.51 -13.89
C PRO A 179 14.04 31.78 -15.36
N ASP A 180 14.55 32.97 -15.67
CA ASP A 180 14.94 33.39 -17.03
C ASP A 180 16.43 33.23 -17.33
N SER A 181 17.15 32.43 -16.54
CA SER A 181 18.56 32.16 -16.81
C SER A 181 18.72 31.47 -18.17
N LYS A 182 19.56 32.05 -19.03
CA LYS A 182 19.99 31.44 -20.31
C LYS A 182 20.91 30.23 -20.13
N GLN A 183 21.34 29.94 -18.90
CA GLN A 183 22.19 28.79 -18.61
C GLN A 183 21.47 27.50 -18.97
N GLN A 184 22.03 26.75 -19.92
CA GLN A 184 21.51 25.44 -20.31
C GLN A 184 21.65 24.47 -19.14
N LEU A 185 20.54 23.83 -18.75
CA LEU A 185 20.63 22.70 -17.83
C LEU A 185 21.00 21.44 -18.60
N ALA A 186 21.61 20.50 -17.90
CA ALA A 186 21.73 19.15 -18.41
C ALA A 186 20.33 18.58 -18.73
N ASP A 187 20.23 17.85 -19.82
CA ASP A 187 19.04 17.06 -20.12
C ASP A 187 18.89 15.96 -19.06
N ILE A 188 17.67 15.50 -18.82
CA ILE A 188 17.43 14.40 -17.90
C ILE A 188 18.10 13.12 -18.41
N THR A 189 18.62 12.31 -17.49
CA THR A 189 19.24 11.03 -17.81
C THR A 189 18.18 9.93 -18.02
N THR A 190 18.56 8.84 -18.69
CA THR A 190 17.63 7.75 -19.05
C THR A 190 17.01 7.06 -17.84
N ASP A 191 17.77 6.87 -16.77
CA ASP A 191 17.30 6.37 -15.47
C ASP A 191 16.29 7.31 -14.80
N VAL A 192 16.49 8.63 -14.86
CA VAL A 192 15.50 9.61 -14.37
C VAL A 192 14.22 9.50 -15.20
N GLN A 193 14.33 9.37 -16.52
CA GLN A 193 13.17 9.16 -17.38
C GLN A 193 12.45 7.83 -17.07
N SER A 194 13.19 6.73 -16.82
CA SER A 194 12.60 5.46 -16.40
C SER A 194 11.83 5.60 -15.08
N ALA A 195 12.39 6.29 -14.08
CA ALA A 195 11.71 6.53 -12.82
C ALA A 195 10.44 7.37 -13.01
N LEU A 196 10.49 8.43 -13.84
CA LEU A 196 9.31 9.25 -14.20
C LEU A 196 8.23 8.40 -14.88
N THR A 197 8.62 7.50 -15.78
CA THR A 197 7.70 6.60 -16.45
C THR A 197 7.01 5.66 -15.46
N VAL A 198 7.75 5.10 -14.50
CA VAL A 198 7.17 4.21 -13.47
C VAL A 198 6.18 4.96 -12.59
N ILE A 199 6.57 6.09 -11.98
CA ILE A 199 5.67 6.84 -11.10
C ILE A 199 4.46 7.42 -11.87
N GLY A 200 4.64 7.73 -13.15
CA GLY A 200 3.61 8.27 -14.04
C GLY A 200 2.57 7.25 -14.49
N ARG A 201 2.85 5.95 -14.43
CA ARG A 201 1.87 4.88 -14.77
C ARG A 201 1.45 4.04 -13.58
N ARG A 202 1.73 4.52 -12.36
CA ARG A 202 1.44 3.80 -11.12
C ARG A 202 -0.07 3.57 -10.93
N GLU A 203 -0.40 2.57 -10.14
CA GLU A 203 -1.77 2.25 -9.76
C GLU A 203 -2.28 3.16 -8.63
N VAL A 204 -2.96 4.26 -8.97
CA VAL A 204 -3.44 5.26 -8.00
C VAL A 204 -4.32 4.69 -6.88
N ARG A 205 -5.02 3.57 -7.13
CA ARG A 205 -5.83 2.87 -6.11
C ARG A 205 -5.02 2.37 -4.91
N HIS A 206 -3.69 2.29 -5.04
CA HIS A 206 -2.78 1.88 -3.98
C HIS A 206 -1.98 3.06 -3.40
N ASP A 207 -2.22 4.29 -3.86
CA ASP A 207 -1.65 5.48 -3.23
C ASP A 207 -2.24 5.66 -1.82
N ARG A 208 -1.42 6.16 -0.89
CA ARG A 208 -1.89 6.51 0.44
C ARG A 208 -2.73 7.79 0.40
N GLU A 209 -3.82 7.81 1.15
CA GLU A 209 -4.69 8.97 1.23
C GLU A 209 -3.95 10.18 1.82
N GLY A 210 -4.11 11.35 1.20
CA GLY A 210 -3.46 12.60 1.62
C GLY A 210 -2.01 12.77 1.18
N GLU A 211 -1.38 11.72 0.66
CA GLU A 211 0.00 11.78 0.19
C GLU A 211 0.10 12.19 -1.29
N SER A 212 1.24 12.79 -1.67
CA SER A 212 1.46 13.26 -3.05
C SER A 212 2.90 13.10 -3.50
N LEU A 213 3.10 12.87 -4.81
CA LEU A 213 4.45 12.78 -5.40
C LEU A 213 5.16 14.13 -5.28
N ASN A 214 6.29 14.16 -4.58
CA ASN A 214 7.08 15.37 -4.38
C ASN A 214 8.22 15.50 -5.41
N LEU A 215 7.94 16.19 -6.50
CA LEU A 215 8.87 16.53 -7.58
C LEU A 215 9.28 18.02 -7.56
N GLN A 216 9.14 18.69 -6.42
CA GLN A 216 9.45 20.11 -6.30
C GLN A 216 10.92 20.39 -6.62
N ARG A 217 11.18 21.55 -7.22
CA ARG A 217 12.54 22.03 -7.52
C ARG A 217 13.40 21.00 -8.27
N THR A 218 12.81 20.26 -9.19
CA THR A 218 13.51 19.34 -10.08
C THR A 218 13.73 19.96 -11.45
N ASN A 219 14.79 19.55 -12.14
CA ASN A 219 14.95 19.78 -13.57
C ASN A 219 14.36 18.61 -14.33
N LEU A 220 13.18 18.80 -14.90
CA LEU A 220 12.47 17.85 -15.73
C LEU A 220 12.25 18.42 -17.13
N SER A 221 13.16 19.31 -17.56
CA SER A 221 13.09 19.89 -18.90
C SER A 221 13.21 18.79 -19.94
N ARG A 222 12.38 18.87 -20.99
CA ARG A 222 12.25 17.87 -22.06
C ARG A 222 11.85 16.46 -21.60
N ALA A 223 11.40 16.28 -20.36
CA ALA A 223 10.91 14.99 -19.89
C ALA A 223 9.70 14.52 -20.70
N ASN A 224 9.62 13.22 -20.95
CA ASN A 224 8.44 12.58 -21.50
C ASN A 224 7.51 12.11 -20.37
N LEU A 225 6.40 12.82 -20.23
CA LEU A 225 5.33 12.61 -19.25
C LEU A 225 3.98 12.41 -19.98
N ASN A 226 4.01 11.92 -21.22
CA ASN A 226 2.83 11.61 -22.00
C ASN A 226 1.96 10.58 -21.25
N GLY A 227 0.70 10.93 -21.02
CA GLY A 227 -0.27 10.12 -20.29
C GLY A 227 0.06 9.93 -18.81
N ALA A 228 1.06 10.63 -18.27
CA ALA A 228 1.49 10.45 -16.89
C ALA A 228 0.41 10.88 -15.90
N ILE A 229 0.25 10.10 -14.84
CA ILE A 229 -0.64 10.36 -13.72
C ILE A 229 0.12 11.12 -12.64
N LEU A 230 -0.15 12.41 -12.54
CA LEU A 230 0.49 13.36 -11.62
C LEU A 230 -0.57 14.10 -10.79
N ILE A 231 -1.68 13.41 -10.48
CA ILE A 231 -2.76 13.93 -9.64
C ILE A 231 -2.17 14.37 -8.30
N ASN A 232 -2.50 15.60 -7.88
CA ASN A 232 -2.03 16.25 -6.67
C ASN A 232 -0.50 16.35 -6.53
N ALA A 233 0.29 16.02 -7.56
CA ALA A 233 1.75 16.03 -7.47
C ALA A 233 2.28 17.43 -7.15
N ASN A 234 3.28 17.50 -6.29
CA ASN A 234 3.99 18.72 -5.98
C ASN A 234 5.14 18.92 -6.98
N LEU A 235 4.91 19.81 -7.95
CA LEU A 235 5.85 20.25 -8.98
C LEU A 235 6.24 21.73 -8.77
N ASN A 236 6.13 22.22 -7.53
CA ASN A 236 6.43 23.60 -7.17
C ASN A 236 7.85 23.98 -7.63
N VAL A 237 7.95 25.07 -8.40
CA VAL A 237 9.21 25.60 -8.94
C VAL A 237 9.99 24.57 -9.78
N ALA A 238 9.35 23.49 -10.26
CA ALA A 238 9.99 22.54 -11.16
C ALA A 238 10.28 23.18 -12.53
N HIS A 239 11.39 22.83 -13.13
CA HIS A 239 11.72 23.25 -14.49
C HIS A 239 11.27 22.19 -15.48
N LEU A 240 10.25 22.53 -16.26
CA LEU A 240 9.49 21.65 -17.16
C LEU A 240 9.49 22.17 -18.61
N SER A 241 10.47 23.01 -18.97
CA SER A 241 10.54 23.59 -20.31
C SER A 241 10.59 22.49 -21.36
N ARG A 242 9.72 22.59 -22.37
CA ARG A 242 9.58 21.63 -23.47
C ARG A 242 9.27 20.18 -23.02
N ALA A 243 8.82 19.96 -21.79
CA ALA A 243 8.34 18.64 -21.38
C ALA A 243 7.08 18.25 -22.16
N ASN A 244 6.92 16.96 -22.42
CA ASN A 244 5.76 16.39 -23.08
C ASN A 244 4.78 15.88 -22.03
N PHE A 245 3.66 16.57 -21.84
CA PHE A 245 2.54 16.24 -20.96
C PHE A 245 1.26 15.89 -21.73
N ARG A 246 1.37 15.46 -22.99
CA ARG A 246 0.19 15.12 -23.80
C ARG A 246 -0.67 14.10 -23.06
N GLY A 247 -1.95 14.41 -22.88
CA GLY A 247 -2.89 13.52 -22.16
C GLY A 247 -2.55 13.25 -20.68
N ALA A 248 -1.58 13.94 -20.08
CA ALA A 248 -1.22 13.75 -18.69
C ALA A 248 -2.35 14.22 -17.76
N ASN A 249 -2.50 13.55 -16.62
CA ASN A 249 -3.44 13.93 -15.58
C ASN A 249 -2.72 14.67 -14.44
N LEU A 250 -2.83 15.99 -14.44
CA LEU A 250 -2.28 16.94 -13.46
C LEU A 250 -3.39 17.54 -12.59
N ASN A 251 -4.53 16.84 -12.43
CA ASN A 251 -5.63 17.32 -11.60
C ASN A 251 -5.14 17.64 -10.18
N GLY A 252 -5.39 18.87 -9.71
CA GLY A 252 -4.96 19.33 -8.38
C GLY A 252 -3.45 19.47 -8.17
N ALA A 253 -2.62 19.30 -9.22
CA ALA A 253 -1.17 19.40 -9.09
C ALA A 253 -0.73 20.82 -8.66
N ASN A 254 0.29 20.90 -7.80
CA ASN A 254 0.92 22.16 -7.43
C ASN A 254 2.07 22.46 -8.40
N LEU A 255 1.84 23.38 -9.33
CA LEU A 255 2.77 23.88 -10.34
C LEU A 255 3.16 25.34 -10.08
N ARG A 256 3.00 25.82 -8.84
CA ARG A 256 3.26 27.22 -8.49
C ARG A 256 4.72 27.57 -8.80
N GLY A 257 4.92 28.64 -9.56
CA GLY A 257 6.24 29.10 -10.01
C GLY A 257 6.99 28.13 -10.95
N ALA A 258 6.34 27.06 -11.44
CA ALA A 258 6.96 26.11 -12.35
C ALA A 258 7.27 26.77 -13.71
N ILE A 259 8.31 26.28 -14.39
CA ILE A 259 8.75 26.79 -15.70
C ILE A 259 8.33 25.79 -16.77
N LEU A 260 7.21 26.05 -17.45
CA LEU A 260 6.57 25.23 -18.48
C LEU A 260 6.77 25.80 -19.90
N ARG A 261 7.84 26.55 -20.14
CA ARG A 261 8.08 27.24 -21.41
C ARG A 261 8.08 26.25 -22.57
N GLY A 262 7.18 26.44 -23.53
CA GLY A 262 7.03 25.56 -24.69
C GLY A 262 6.68 24.10 -24.36
N ALA A 263 6.15 23.81 -23.17
CA ALA A 263 5.68 22.46 -22.84
C ALA A 263 4.49 22.07 -23.74
N ASP A 264 4.40 20.79 -24.10
CA ASP A 264 3.26 20.23 -24.82
C ASP A 264 2.26 19.63 -23.82
N LEU A 265 1.14 20.32 -23.60
CA LEU A 265 0.06 19.96 -22.68
C LEU A 265 -1.23 19.63 -23.45
N ILE A 266 -1.12 19.18 -24.70
CA ILE A 266 -2.29 18.85 -25.52
C ILE A 266 -3.12 17.76 -24.85
N ASN A 267 -4.43 17.99 -24.73
CA ASN A 267 -5.39 17.11 -24.04
C ASN A 267 -5.05 16.83 -22.55
N ALA A 268 -4.14 17.59 -21.92
CA ALA A 268 -3.80 17.39 -20.51
C ALA A 268 -4.96 17.83 -19.60
N ASN A 269 -5.12 17.13 -18.48
CA ASN A 269 -6.05 17.53 -17.43
C ASN A 269 -5.32 18.30 -16.33
N LEU A 270 -5.47 19.63 -16.30
CA LEU A 270 -4.96 20.55 -15.28
C LEU A 270 -6.10 21.12 -14.42
N SER A 271 -7.27 20.47 -14.38
CA SER A 271 -8.37 20.95 -13.55
C SER A 271 -7.94 21.08 -12.08
N ARG A 272 -8.30 22.20 -11.45
CA ARG A 272 -7.91 22.55 -10.07
C ARG A 272 -6.40 22.66 -9.81
N ALA A 273 -5.54 22.63 -10.84
CA ALA A 273 -4.11 22.79 -10.64
C ALA A 273 -3.76 24.21 -10.15
N ASP A 274 -2.76 24.31 -9.27
CA ASP A 274 -2.19 25.59 -8.84
C ASP A 274 -1.02 25.97 -9.76
N LEU A 275 -1.25 26.93 -10.66
CA LEU A 275 -0.30 27.48 -11.61
C LEU A 275 0.05 28.93 -11.28
N ILE A 276 -0.14 29.36 -10.03
CA ILE A 276 0.14 30.74 -9.63
C ILE A 276 1.63 31.06 -9.89
N ASP A 277 1.90 32.22 -10.47
CA ASP A 277 3.25 32.66 -10.85
C ASP A 277 4.00 31.71 -11.83
N ALA A 278 3.32 30.73 -12.46
CA ALA A 278 3.95 29.80 -13.39
C ALA A 278 4.30 30.45 -14.74
N ASN A 279 5.36 29.98 -15.38
CA ASN A 279 5.81 30.46 -16.69
C ASN A 279 5.44 29.47 -17.80
N LEU A 280 4.37 29.77 -18.54
CA LEU A 280 3.84 28.99 -19.67
C LEU A 280 4.09 29.66 -21.03
N ILE A 281 5.15 30.48 -21.18
CA ILE A 281 5.44 31.16 -22.45
C ILE A 281 5.51 30.13 -23.59
N GLY A 282 4.69 30.32 -24.62
CA GLY A 282 4.63 29.46 -25.80
C GLY A 282 4.18 28.01 -25.54
N ALA A 283 3.66 27.68 -24.36
CA ALA A 283 3.13 26.35 -24.07
C ALA A 283 1.93 26.01 -24.97
N ILE A 284 1.74 24.73 -25.24
CA ILE A 284 0.67 24.22 -26.13
C ILE A 284 -0.37 23.50 -25.27
N LEU A 285 -1.48 24.16 -24.96
CA LEU A 285 -2.58 23.65 -24.14
C LEU A 285 -3.85 23.42 -24.98
N ILE A 286 -3.70 22.98 -26.23
CA ILE A 286 -4.85 22.73 -27.12
C ILE A 286 -5.70 21.59 -26.53
N ASN A 287 -7.01 21.83 -26.43
CA ASN A 287 -7.99 20.94 -25.77
C ASN A 287 -7.67 20.60 -24.30
N ALA A 288 -6.79 21.35 -23.61
CA ALA A 288 -6.50 21.09 -22.21
C ALA A 288 -7.69 21.45 -21.31
N ASN A 289 -7.89 20.67 -20.24
CA ASN A 289 -8.87 20.98 -19.20
C ASN A 289 -8.18 21.79 -18.10
N LEU A 290 -8.56 23.05 -17.93
CA LEU A 290 -8.08 23.99 -16.91
C LEU A 290 -9.23 24.45 -16.01
N ASN A 291 -10.29 23.64 -15.89
CA ASN A 291 -11.45 23.98 -15.07
C ASN A 291 -11.04 24.26 -13.63
N VAL A 292 -11.40 25.44 -13.13
CA VAL A 292 -11.10 25.92 -11.76
C VAL A 292 -9.58 25.95 -11.46
N ALA A 293 -8.72 26.00 -12.48
CA ALA A 293 -7.28 26.13 -12.29
C ALA A 293 -6.92 27.53 -11.76
N HIS A 294 -5.90 27.62 -10.91
CA HIS A 294 -5.40 28.89 -10.37
C HIS A 294 -4.21 29.39 -11.18
N LEU A 295 -4.44 30.33 -12.09
CA LEU A 295 -3.43 30.90 -13.01
C LEU A 295 -3.08 32.35 -12.66
N SER A 296 -3.38 32.82 -11.45
CA SER A 296 -3.16 34.23 -11.10
C SER A 296 -1.68 34.58 -11.25
N ARG A 297 -1.37 35.70 -11.92
CA ARG A 297 0.00 36.15 -12.26
C ARG A 297 0.82 35.17 -13.11
N ALA A 298 0.22 34.12 -13.68
CA ALA A 298 0.92 33.24 -14.60
C ALA A 298 1.29 33.97 -15.90
N ASN A 299 2.39 33.58 -16.52
CA ASN A 299 2.83 34.13 -17.81
C ASN A 299 2.49 33.17 -18.94
N LEU A 300 1.45 33.46 -19.72
CA LEU A 300 0.99 32.66 -20.85
C LEU A 300 1.29 33.34 -22.20
N ASN A 301 2.27 34.24 -22.26
CA ASN A 301 2.60 34.96 -23.50
C ASN A 301 2.80 33.98 -24.67
N GLY A 302 2.02 34.19 -25.74
CA GLY A 302 2.05 33.37 -26.95
C GLY A 302 1.60 31.92 -26.79
N ALA A 303 1.03 31.53 -25.64
CA ALA A 303 0.53 30.19 -25.42
C ALA A 303 -0.69 29.87 -26.32
N LYS A 304 -0.89 28.59 -26.61
CA LYS A 304 -2.02 28.10 -27.43
C LYS A 304 -3.03 27.39 -26.54
N LEU A 305 -4.17 28.01 -26.30
CA LEU A 305 -5.30 27.48 -25.51
C LEU A 305 -6.54 27.23 -26.41
N ILE A 306 -6.32 26.84 -27.67
CA ILE A 306 -7.41 26.56 -28.61
C ILE A 306 -8.26 25.41 -28.08
N ASN A 307 -9.58 25.59 -28.04
CA ASN A 307 -10.56 24.65 -27.45
C ASN A 307 -10.33 24.31 -25.97
N ALA A 308 -9.51 25.06 -25.23
CA ALA A 308 -9.27 24.77 -23.82
C ALA A 308 -10.52 25.03 -22.97
N ASP A 309 -10.67 24.27 -21.88
CA ASP A 309 -11.74 24.46 -20.90
C ASP A 309 -11.22 25.28 -19.72
N LEU A 310 -11.62 26.55 -19.59
CA LEU A 310 -11.19 27.48 -18.55
C LEU A 310 -12.36 27.86 -17.62
N ILE A 311 -13.38 27.02 -17.51
CA ILE A 311 -14.57 27.33 -16.69
C ILE A 311 -14.13 27.53 -15.23
N GLY A 312 -14.47 28.68 -14.66
CA GLY A 312 -14.11 29.06 -13.29
C GLY A 312 -12.61 29.25 -13.04
N ALA A 313 -11.76 29.26 -14.07
CA ALA A 313 -10.32 29.45 -13.90
C ALA A 313 -10.00 30.87 -13.41
N ASN A 314 -9.02 31.00 -12.52
CA ASN A 314 -8.56 32.30 -12.04
C ASN A 314 -7.36 32.77 -12.87
N LEU A 315 -7.58 33.69 -13.81
CA LEU A 315 -6.56 34.31 -14.66
C LEU A 315 -6.19 35.73 -14.21
N SER A 316 -6.55 36.12 -12.98
CA SER A 316 -6.31 37.48 -12.49
C SER A 316 -4.83 37.87 -12.59
N ARG A 317 -4.57 39.04 -13.17
CA ARG A 317 -3.21 39.57 -13.42
C ARG A 317 -2.31 38.66 -14.25
N ALA A 318 -2.85 37.66 -14.96
CA ALA A 318 -2.07 36.82 -15.85
C ALA A 318 -1.61 37.61 -17.09
N ASN A 319 -0.44 37.26 -17.62
CA ASN A 319 0.01 37.80 -18.90
C ASN A 319 -0.52 36.92 -20.04
N LEU A 320 -1.56 37.39 -20.73
CA LEU A 320 -2.20 36.72 -21.86
C LEU A 320 -1.82 37.35 -23.21
N ASN A 321 -0.71 38.10 -23.27
CA ASN A 321 -0.26 38.75 -24.50
C ASN A 321 -0.08 37.73 -25.64
N GLY A 322 -0.75 37.96 -26.77
CA GLY A 322 -0.65 37.11 -27.97
C GLY A 322 -1.18 35.69 -27.78
N VAL A 323 -1.91 35.41 -26.69
CA VAL A 323 -2.46 34.08 -26.42
C VAL A 323 -3.51 33.71 -27.47
N LYS A 324 -3.61 32.42 -27.85
CA LYS A 324 -4.69 31.94 -28.73
C LYS A 324 -5.76 31.24 -27.91
N LEU A 325 -6.94 31.84 -27.78
CA LEU A 325 -8.09 31.32 -27.03
C LEU A 325 -9.26 30.93 -27.94
N ILE A 326 -9.01 30.69 -29.23
CA ILE A 326 -10.05 30.35 -30.20
C ILE A 326 -10.86 29.15 -29.70
N ASN A 327 -12.20 29.26 -29.70
CA ASN A 327 -13.13 28.24 -29.20
C ASN A 327 -12.99 27.84 -27.71
N ALA A 328 -12.17 28.53 -26.92
CA ALA A 328 -12.01 28.25 -25.49
C ALA A 328 -13.28 28.59 -24.70
N LYS A 329 -13.54 27.85 -23.62
CA LYS A 329 -14.69 28.09 -22.73
C LYS A 329 -14.25 28.93 -21.54
N LEU A 330 -14.85 30.11 -21.34
CA LEU A 330 -14.44 31.07 -20.30
C LEU A 330 -15.52 31.37 -19.25
N ASN A 331 -16.57 30.53 -19.16
CA ASN A 331 -17.67 30.77 -18.21
C ASN A 331 -17.13 30.88 -16.78
N GLY A 332 -17.37 32.02 -16.13
CA GLY A 332 -16.95 32.29 -14.75
C GLY A 332 -15.44 32.43 -14.54
N ALA A 333 -14.64 32.51 -15.62
CA ALA A 333 -13.21 32.75 -15.48
C ALA A 333 -12.92 34.18 -15.00
N ASN A 334 -12.05 34.35 -14.03
CA ASN A 334 -11.67 35.67 -13.52
C ASN A 334 -10.54 36.27 -14.39
N LEU A 335 -10.83 37.36 -15.12
CA LEU A 335 -9.86 38.04 -15.99
C LEU A 335 -9.34 39.36 -15.39
N ASN A 336 -9.65 39.68 -14.13
CA ASN A 336 -9.30 40.94 -13.49
C ASN A 336 -7.80 41.29 -13.64
N GLY A 337 -7.51 42.39 -14.33
CA GLY A 337 -6.17 42.89 -14.58
C GLY A 337 -5.29 41.99 -15.46
N ALA A 338 -5.84 40.97 -16.12
CA ALA A 338 -5.09 40.16 -17.09
C ALA A 338 -4.71 40.99 -18.32
N ASN A 339 -3.51 40.80 -18.88
CA ASN A 339 -3.08 41.55 -20.07
C ASN A 339 -3.54 40.86 -21.36
N LEU A 340 -4.48 41.47 -22.10
CA LEU A 340 -5.05 40.90 -23.33
C LEU A 340 -4.45 41.45 -24.64
N ILE A 341 -3.32 42.17 -24.60
CA ILE A 341 -2.70 42.71 -25.82
C ILE A 341 -2.50 41.62 -26.86
N GLY A 342 -3.15 41.75 -28.03
CA GLY A 342 -3.01 40.82 -29.14
C GLY A 342 -3.55 39.40 -28.87
N ALA A 343 -4.24 39.18 -27.76
CA ALA A 343 -4.92 37.92 -27.47
C ALA A 343 -6.00 37.65 -28.52
N ASP A 344 -6.15 36.40 -28.94
CA ASP A 344 -7.14 35.98 -29.92
C ASP A 344 -8.31 35.25 -29.24
N LEU A 345 -9.39 35.99 -28.96
CA LEU A 345 -10.62 35.52 -28.32
C LEU A 345 -11.75 35.29 -29.33
N ARG A 346 -11.44 35.11 -30.62
CA ARG A 346 -12.47 34.75 -31.60
C ARG A 346 -13.12 33.43 -31.22
N ASP A 347 -14.45 33.42 -31.29
CA ASP A 347 -15.29 32.25 -31.05
C ASP A 347 -15.15 31.66 -29.63
N THR A 348 -14.61 32.43 -28.67
CA THR A 348 -14.64 32.03 -27.26
C THR A 348 -16.08 31.87 -26.80
N LYS A 349 -16.33 30.82 -26.03
CA LYS A 349 -17.68 30.42 -25.64
C LYS A 349 -17.99 30.93 -24.24
N ARG A 350 -19.21 31.49 -24.10
CA ARG A 350 -19.82 31.86 -22.81
C ARG A 350 -18.96 32.84 -22.00
N VAL A 351 -18.42 33.86 -22.66
CA VAL A 351 -17.70 34.98 -22.05
C VAL A 351 -18.59 36.24 -22.08
N GLY A 352 -18.65 36.97 -20.97
CA GLY A 352 -19.43 38.21 -20.87
C GLY A 352 -18.60 39.45 -21.25
N THR A 353 -19.26 40.54 -21.66
CA THR A 353 -18.58 41.81 -21.95
C THR A 353 -17.93 42.40 -20.70
N GLU A 354 -18.60 42.35 -19.56
CA GLU A 354 -18.07 42.89 -18.30
C GLU A 354 -16.85 42.09 -17.82
N GLN A 355 -16.91 40.76 -17.95
CA GLN A 355 -15.78 39.87 -17.67
C GLN A 355 -14.53 40.23 -18.50
N ILE A 356 -14.71 40.61 -19.76
CA ILE A 356 -13.61 41.07 -20.63
C ILE A 356 -13.08 42.44 -20.21
N LYS A 357 -13.97 43.38 -19.87
CA LYS A 357 -13.60 44.75 -19.49
C LYS A 357 -12.86 44.83 -18.16
N GLU A 358 -12.92 43.81 -17.32
CA GLU A 358 -12.09 43.68 -16.12
C GLU A 358 -10.60 43.47 -16.42
N ALA A 359 -10.26 43.03 -17.63
CA ALA A 359 -8.88 42.82 -18.06
C ALA A 359 -8.20 44.15 -18.43
N ASN A 360 -6.88 44.17 -18.45
CA ASN A 360 -6.10 45.27 -19.00
C ASN A 360 -5.99 45.13 -20.52
N ASP A 361 -6.01 46.26 -21.24
CA ASP A 361 -5.79 46.33 -22.69
C ASP A 361 -6.75 45.42 -23.50
N TRP A 362 -7.96 45.20 -22.99
CA TRP A 362 -8.96 44.33 -23.62
C TRP A 362 -9.34 44.82 -25.02
N ASP A 363 -9.34 46.14 -25.25
CA ASP A 363 -9.63 46.76 -26.55
C ASP A 363 -8.58 46.41 -27.65
N LYS A 364 -7.39 45.96 -27.24
CA LYS A 364 -6.28 45.55 -28.12
C LYS A 364 -6.29 44.05 -28.45
N ALA A 365 -7.30 43.30 -28.01
CA ALA A 365 -7.49 41.90 -28.38
C ALA A 365 -8.27 41.73 -29.70
N TYR A 366 -8.30 40.50 -30.19
CA TYR A 366 -9.09 40.08 -31.35
C TYR A 366 -10.35 39.36 -30.90
N TYR A 367 -11.49 39.77 -31.45
CA TYR A 367 -12.82 39.22 -31.13
C TYR A 367 -13.56 38.87 -32.41
N SER A 368 -14.55 37.98 -32.33
CA SER A 368 -15.47 37.75 -33.45
C SER A 368 -16.29 39.02 -33.71
N PRO A 369 -16.69 39.32 -34.96
CA PRO A 369 -17.35 40.57 -35.34
C PRO A 369 -18.53 40.95 -34.42
N ASP A 370 -19.43 40.00 -34.18
CA ASP A 370 -20.63 40.22 -33.35
C ASP A 370 -20.26 40.57 -31.90
N PHE A 371 -19.29 39.86 -31.31
CA PHE A 371 -18.86 40.11 -29.94
C PHE A 371 -18.09 41.44 -29.83
N ARG A 372 -17.34 41.82 -30.87
CA ARG A 372 -16.68 43.12 -30.96
C ARG A 372 -17.69 44.27 -30.97
N GLN A 373 -18.82 44.09 -31.67
CA GLN A 373 -19.93 45.05 -31.65
C GLN A 373 -20.55 45.15 -30.25
N GLN A 374 -20.77 44.03 -29.55
CA GLN A 374 -21.25 44.01 -28.17
C GLN A 374 -20.30 44.75 -27.19
N LEU A 375 -19.00 44.73 -27.47
CA LEU A 375 -17.99 45.48 -26.73
C LEU A 375 -17.95 46.98 -27.06
N GLY A 376 -18.71 47.45 -28.06
CA GLY A 376 -18.69 48.85 -28.51
C GLY A 376 -17.42 49.24 -29.27
N LEU A 377 -16.68 48.27 -29.81
CA LEU A 377 -15.45 48.52 -30.55
C LEU A 377 -15.73 48.70 -32.06
N PRO A 378 -14.98 49.56 -32.77
CA PRO A 378 -15.11 49.70 -34.22
C PRO A 378 -14.71 48.39 -34.93
N PRO A 379 -15.17 48.14 -36.18
CA PRO A 379 -14.79 46.95 -36.93
C PRO A 379 -13.27 46.70 -36.91
N GLN A 380 -12.89 45.45 -36.70
CA GLN A 380 -11.47 45.08 -36.61
C GLN A 380 -10.83 45.28 -37.99
N LYS A 381 -9.78 46.11 -38.08
CA LYS A 381 -8.97 46.15 -39.31
C LYS A 381 -8.41 44.74 -39.56
N SER A 382 -8.53 44.25 -40.79
CA SER A 382 -7.92 42.98 -41.20
C SER A 382 -6.44 42.98 -40.83
N ARG A 383 -5.98 41.92 -40.17
CA ARG A 383 -4.55 41.67 -39.97
C ARG A 383 -3.93 41.29 -41.34
N PRO A 384 -2.67 41.64 -41.63
CA PRO A 384 -1.87 40.87 -42.57
C PRO A 384 -1.68 39.42 -42.10
#